data_AF-A0A2G2YTW6-F1
#
_entry.id   AF-A0A2G2YTW6-F1
#
_cell.length_a   1.000
_cell.length_b   1.000
_cell.length_c   1.000
_cell.angle_alpha   90.00
_cell.angle_beta   90.00
_cell.angle_gamma   90.00
#
_symmetry.space_group_name_H-M   'P 1'
#
loop_
_entity.id
_entity.type
_entity.pdbx_description
1 polymer ?
#
loop_
_entity_poly.entity_id
_entity_poly.type
_entity_poly.pdbx_seq_one_letter_code
_entity_poly.pdbx_strand_id
1 'polypeptide(L)' 'MKQFIKNGIPSSTYLVLATISLLGMGKIEAKDAFDWIATEPPILVASSIIGRLLNDLLSHGVYIVYIYLLN' A
#
# COMPACT_ATOMS: atom_id res chain seq x y z
N MET A 1 13.28 2.16 -10.71
CA MET A 1 12.64 2.81 -9.54
C MET A 1 11.29 3.47 -9.85
N LYS A 2 11.19 4.39 -10.81
CA LYS A 2 9.95 5.15 -11.09
C LYS A 2 8.71 4.28 -11.41
N GLN A 3 8.81 3.32 -12.33
CA GLN A 3 7.70 2.41 -12.62
C GLN A 3 7.34 1.51 -11.44
N PHE A 4 8.36 1.02 -10.70
CA PHE A 4 8.13 0.23 -9.49
C PHE A 4 7.32 1.00 -8.46
N ILE A 5 7.68 2.26 -8.17
CA ILE A 5 6.94 3.10 -7.22
C ILE A 5 5.52 3.37 -7.74
N LYS A 6 5.38 3.68 -9.03
CA LYS A 6 4.07 3.90 -9.66
C LYS A 6 3.14 2.70 -9.48
N ASN A 7 3.64 1.48 -9.67
CA ASN A 7 2.85 0.26 -9.44
C ASN A 7 2.73 -0.09 -7.95
N GLY A 8 3.70 0.31 -7.14
CA GLY A 8 3.75 0.11 -5.70
C GLY A 8 2.63 0.84 -4.97
N ILE A 9 2.26 2.04 -5.44
CA ILE A 9 1.19 2.84 -4.84
C ILE A 9 -0.13 2.05 -4.74
N PRO A 10 -0.71 1.54 -5.85
CA PRO A 10 -1.95 0.76 -5.79
C PRO A 10 -1.77 -0.66 -5.25
N SER A 11 -0.59 -1.29 -5.42
CA SER A 11 -0.36 -2.68 -4.97
C SER A 11 0.07 -2.83 -3.52
N SER A 12 0.25 -1.72 -2.79
CA SER A 12 0.65 -1.71 -1.37
C SER A 12 -0.51 -1.87 -0.39
N THR A 13 -1.75 -2.02 -0.87
CA THR A 13 -2.98 -2.17 -0.06
C THR A 13 -3.45 -0.92 0.67
N TYR A 14 -2.62 0.11 0.89
CA TYR A 14 -2.99 1.30 1.68
C TYR A 14 -4.15 2.10 1.09
N LEU A 15 -4.28 2.20 -0.24
CA LEU A 15 -5.43 2.86 -0.86
C LEU A 15 -6.73 2.13 -0.53
N VAL A 16 -6.75 0.80 -0.70
CA VAL A 16 -7.91 -0.03 -0.38
C VAL A 16 -8.20 0.07 1.12
N LEU A 17 -7.19 -0.06 1.98
CA LEU A 17 -7.35 0.02 3.43
C LEU A 17 -8.01 1.33 3.86
N ALA A 18 -7.60 2.46 3.29
CA ALA A 18 -8.25 3.74 3.53
C ALA A 18 -9.72 3.73 3.07
N THR A 19 -10.02 3.18 1.89
CA THR A 19 -11.41 3.04 1.39
C THR A 19 -12.27 2.25 2.37
N ILE A 20 -11.86 1.02 2.73
CA ILE A 20 -12.65 0.17 3.64
C ILE A 20 -12.76 0.75 5.04
N SER A 21 -11.73 1.44 5.55
CA SER A 21 -11.82 2.15 6.83
C SER A 21 -12.85 3.28 6.80
N LEU A 22 -12.85 4.12 5.75
CA LEU A 22 -13.81 5.23 5.62
C LEU A 22 -15.25 4.71 5.47
N LEU A 23 -15.44 3.71 4.63
CA LEU A 23 -16.75 3.06 4.44
C LEU A 23 -17.23 2.36 5.72
N GLY A 24 -16.34 1.65 6.40
CA GLY A 24 -16.65 0.90 7.62
C GLY A 24 -17.06 1.79 8.81
N MET A 25 -16.70 3.08 8.79
CA MET A 25 -17.19 4.04 9.77
C MET A 25 -18.66 4.42 9.59
N GLY A 26 -19.25 4.14 8.41
CA GLY A 26 -20.66 4.43 8.10
C GLY A 26 -21.02 5.92 8.10
N LYS A 27 -20.03 6.81 8.07
CA LYS A 27 -20.19 8.27 8.13
C LYS A 27 -19.92 8.98 6.81
N ILE A 28 -19.30 8.28 5.86
CA ILE A 28 -18.87 8.82 4.58
C ILE A 28 -19.49 7.95 3.50
N GLU A 29 -20.19 8.59 2.56
CA GLU A 29 -20.77 7.93 1.41
C GLU A 29 -19.68 7.33 0.51
N ALA A 30 -19.98 6.23 -0.15
CA ALA A 30 -18.98 5.51 -0.93
C ALA A 30 -18.36 6.37 -2.03
N LYS A 31 -19.18 7.15 -2.74
CA LYS A 31 -18.72 8.06 -3.78
C LYS A 31 -17.71 9.07 -3.26
N ASP A 32 -17.97 9.69 -2.10
CA ASP A 32 -17.09 10.70 -1.53
C ASP A 32 -15.75 10.10 -1.09
N ALA A 33 -15.77 8.88 -0.53
CA ALA A 33 -14.54 8.17 -0.18
C ALA A 33 -13.70 7.83 -1.44
N PHE A 34 -14.33 7.34 -2.50
CA PHE A 34 -13.63 7.03 -3.75
C PHE A 34 -13.11 8.29 -4.44
N ASP A 35 -13.91 9.36 -4.50
CA ASP A 35 -13.51 10.64 -5.10
C ASP A 35 -12.31 11.24 -4.35
N TRP A 36 -12.30 11.20 -3.02
CA TRP A 36 -11.18 11.67 -2.22
C TRP A 36 -9.90 10.84 -2.48
N ILE A 37 -10.00 9.52 -2.51
CA ILE A 37 -8.84 8.64 -2.78
C ILE A 37 -8.30 8.83 -4.19
N ALA A 38 -9.18 9.07 -5.18
CA ALA A 38 -8.80 9.32 -6.57
C ALA A 38 -7.99 10.61 -6.77
N THR A 39 -8.02 11.55 -5.81
CA THR A 39 -7.15 12.74 -5.82
C THR A 39 -5.68 12.43 -5.49
N GLU A 40 -5.35 11.18 -5.17
CA GLU A 40 -4.06 10.75 -4.66
C GLU A 40 -3.56 11.61 -3.48
N PRO A 41 -4.27 11.61 -2.34
CA PRO A 41 -3.88 12.42 -1.18
C PRO A 41 -2.42 12.15 -0.80
N PRO A 42 -1.58 13.17 -0.57
CA PRO A 42 -0.15 12.98 -0.29
C PRO A 42 0.13 12.01 0.86
N ILE A 43 -0.74 11.98 1.88
CA ILE A 43 -0.65 11.03 2.99
C ILE A 43 -0.80 9.58 2.54
N LEU A 44 -1.73 9.28 1.63
CA LEU A 44 -1.95 7.94 1.11
C LEU A 44 -0.82 7.55 0.16
N VAL A 45 -0.36 8.46 -0.70
CA VAL A 45 0.80 8.23 -1.58
C VAL A 45 2.05 7.91 -0.77
N ALA A 46 2.35 8.71 0.26
CA ALA A 46 3.49 8.49 1.14
C ALA A 46 3.37 7.15 1.90
N SER A 47 2.20 6.86 2.46
CA SER A 47 1.93 5.61 3.18
C SER A 47 2.13 4.40 2.27
N SER A 48 1.59 4.44 1.05
CA SER A 48 1.76 3.38 0.06
C SER A 48 3.23 3.15 -0.33
N ILE A 49 4.01 4.21 -0.51
CA ILE A 49 5.45 4.11 -0.82
C ILE A 49 6.20 3.46 0.33
N ILE A 50 5.99 3.95 1.55
CA ILE A 50 6.63 3.40 2.76
C ILE A 50 6.26 1.92 2.92
N GLY A 51 4.98 1.60 2.81
CA GLY A 51 4.46 0.24 2.90
C GLY A 51 5.08 -0.71 1.88
N ARG A 52 5.15 -0.29 0.60
CA ARG A 52 5.77 -1.09 -0.47
C ARG A 52 7.24 -1.40 -0.17
N LEU A 53 8.00 -0.38 0.24
CA LEU A 53 9.43 -0.51 0.52
C LEU A 53 9.69 -1.39 1.76
N LEU A 54 8.90 -1.20 2.84
CA LEU A 54 9.02 -2.01 4.04
C LEU A 54 8.68 -3.48 3.78
N ASN A 55 7.59 -3.75 3.04
CA ASN A 55 7.22 -5.12 2.70
C ASN A 55 8.34 -5.83 1.93
N ASP A 56 8.97 -5.13 0.98
CA ASP A 56 10.00 -5.74 0.13
C ASP A 56 11.31 -5.93 0.86
N LEU A 57 11.69 -5.00 1.75
CA LEU A 57 12.86 -5.16 2.61
C LEU A 57 12.73 -6.41 3.51
N LEU A 58 11.57 -6.59 4.14
CA LEU A 58 11.29 -7.74 5.00
C LEU A 58 11.26 -9.05 4.19
N SER A 59 10.57 -9.04 3.04
CA SER A 59 10.45 -10.22 2.18
C SER A 59 11.81 -10.65 1.60
N HIS A 60 12.66 -9.69 1.25
CA HIS A 60 14.01 -9.97 0.76
C HIS A 60 14.89 -10.63 1.83
N GLY A 61 14.82 -10.15 3.08
CA GLY A 61 15.55 -10.77 4.20
C GLY A 61 15.09 -12.21 4.48
N VAL A 62 13.77 -12.45 4.48
CA VAL A 62 13.21 -13.80 4.66
C VAL A 62 13.63 -14.73 3.52
N TYR A 63 13.59 -14.26 2.27
CA TYR A 63 14.00 -15.05 1.11
C TYR A 63 15.48 -15.42 1.15
N ILE A 64 16.35 -14.50 1.56
CA ILE A 64 17.77 -14.76 1.78
C ILE A 64 17.96 -15.88 2.81
N VAL A 65 17.34 -15.76 3.98
CA VAL A 65 17.43 -16.77 5.04
C VAL A 65 16.92 -18.13 4.55
N TYR A 66 15.83 -18.16 3.80
CA TYR A 66 15.27 -19.38 3.22
C TYR A 66 16.26 -20.07 2.26
N ILE A 67 16.94 -19.31 1.39
CA ILE A 67 17.94 -19.87 0.46
C ILE A 67 19.09 -20.55 1.21
N TYR A 68 19.60 -19.91 2.26
CA TYR A 68 20.78 -20.39 2.99
C TYR A 68 20.49 -21.51 4.01
N LEU A 69 19.23 -21.67 4.46
CA LEU A 69 18.86 -22.71 5.43
C LEU A 69 18.30 -23.99 4.80
N LEU A 70 17.93 -23.96 3.51
CA LEU A 70 17.33 -25.10 2.79
C LEU A 70 18.20 -25.65 1.65
N ASN A 71 19.44 -25.18 1.54
CA ASN A 71 20.53 -25.81 0.80
C ASN A 71 21.65 -26.18 1.77
#